data_AF-A0A1F5BZA6-F1
#
_entry.id   AF-A0A1F5BZA6-F1
#
_cell.length_a   1.000
_cell.length_b   1.000
_cell.length_c   1.000
_cell.angle_alpha   90.00
_cell.angle_beta   90.00
_cell.angle_gamma   90.00
#
_symmetry.space_group_name_H-M   'P 1'
#
loop_
_entity.id
_entity.type
_entity.pdbx_description
1 polymer ?
#
loop_
_entity_poly.entity_id
_entity_poly.type
_entity_poly.pdbx_seq_one_letter_code
_entity_poly.pdbx_strand_id
1 'polypeptide(L)'
;MIENGATTLWELWQLRQGPSMNSHNHPMFGSVGSWLYKALAGINLAPGSVGFEKIRIAPQMVRDLHHAAGSTRTVRGEVSSSWSRDEQCVQVDVVIPVGSEAEVIIPKFNLENIVITEGDQIAWDARGYQAGVQGIRSVEKAQAGFLIKIGSGRYSFRLRGD
;
A
#
# COMPACT_ATOMS: atom_id res chain seq x y z
N MET A 1 16.56 10.24 18.55
CA MET A 1 17.51 10.29 17.42
C MET A 1 17.28 11.53 16.56
N ILE A 2 16.16 11.64 15.83
CA ILE A 2 15.87 12.78 14.94
C ILE A 2 15.93 14.13 15.68
N GLU A 3 15.28 14.26 16.84
CA GLU A 3 15.31 15.49 17.66
C GLU A 3 16.72 15.91 18.11
N ASN A 4 17.70 14.99 18.06
CA ASN A 4 19.09 15.26 18.40
C ASN A 4 19.98 15.44 17.15
N GLY A 5 19.39 15.66 15.97
CA GLY A 5 20.13 15.93 14.72
C GLY A 5 20.73 14.70 14.03
N ALA A 6 20.32 13.48 14.41
CA ALA A 6 20.80 12.26 13.78
C ALA A 6 20.35 12.15 12.31
N THR A 7 21.29 11.87 11.40
CA THR A 7 21.01 11.58 9.97
C THR A 7 21.05 10.08 9.65
N THR A 8 21.43 9.25 10.62
CA THR A 8 21.48 7.78 10.57
C THR A 8 20.89 7.21 11.87
N LEU A 9 20.62 5.90 11.88
CA LEU A 9 20.15 5.21 13.09
C LEU A 9 21.31 4.97 14.06
N TRP A 10 21.04 5.08 15.35
CA TRP A 10 22.01 4.81 16.40
C TRP A 10 21.89 3.37 16.89
N GLU A 11 22.98 2.84 17.43
CA GLU A 11 23.02 1.53 18.07
C GLU A 11 22.19 1.48 19.36
N LEU A 12 22.15 2.61 20.08
CA LEU A 12 21.41 2.76 21.32
C LEU A 12 20.29 3.79 21.16
N TRP A 13 19.24 3.67 21.98
CA TRP A 13 18.15 4.64 22.01
C TRP A 13 18.58 5.99 22.56
N GLN A 14 19.46 6.01 23.58
CA GLN A 14 19.93 7.23 24.21
C GLN A 14 21.13 7.81 23.47
N LEU A 15 21.26 9.15 23.47
CA LEU A 15 22.49 9.81 23.04
C LEU A 15 23.62 9.47 24.01
N ARG A 16 24.66 8.78 23.53
CA ARG A 16 25.90 8.50 24.26
C ARG A 16 27.12 8.83 23.40
N GLN A 17 28.21 9.23 24.05
CA GLN A 17 29.49 9.59 23.43
C GLN A 17 30.66 8.96 24.23
N GLY A 18 31.86 8.95 23.66
CA GLY A 18 33.06 8.36 24.28
C GLY A 18 33.34 6.92 23.81
N PRO A 19 34.41 6.27 24.30
CA PRO A 19 34.98 5.03 23.73
C PRO A 19 34.20 3.75 24.08
N SER A 20 32.89 3.85 24.33
CA SER A 20 32.01 2.71 24.62
C SER A 20 31.21 2.31 23.37
N MET A 21 30.52 1.18 23.42
CA MET A 21 29.63 0.72 22.34
C MET A 21 28.42 1.66 22.21
N ASN A 22 28.48 2.61 21.28
CA ASN A 22 27.49 3.66 21.10
C ASN A 22 27.45 4.22 19.66
N SER A 23 27.63 3.37 18.65
CA SER A 23 27.72 3.83 17.25
C SER A 23 26.51 4.67 16.84
N HIS A 24 26.73 5.80 16.17
CA HIS A 24 25.66 6.65 15.61
C HIS A 24 25.30 6.29 14.16
N ASN A 25 25.83 5.19 13.64
CA ASN A 25 25.50 4.65 12.33
C ASN A 25 25.38 3.13 12.39
N HIS A 26 24.23 2.66 12.88
CA HIS A 26 23.97 1.26 13.16
C HIS A 26 22.56 0.84 12.67
N PRO A 27 22.42 -0.19 11.84
CA PRO A 27 21.18 -0.45 11.10
C PRO A 27 20.11 -1.23 11.88
N MET A 28 20.40 -1.75 13.08
CA MET A 28 19.55 -2.73 13.78
C MET A 28 18.11 -2.23 14.02
N PHE A 29 17.92 -0.93 14.32
CA PHE A 29 16.58 -0.35 14.48
C PHE A 29 15.89 0.01 13.15
N GLY A 30 16.53 -0.27 12.01
CA GLY A 30 16.01 0.00 10.66
C GLY A 30 14.91 -0.94 10.21
N SER A 31 14.57 -1.97 11.00
CA SER A 31 13.47 -2.89 10.73
C SER A 31 12.12 -2.18 10.55
N VAL A 32 11.93 -1.01 11.18
CA VAL A 32 10.77 -0.13 10.97
C VAL A 32 10.57 0.27 9.51
N GLY A 33 11.66 0.34 8.72
CA GLY A 33 11.59 0.57 7.28
C GLY A 33 10.73 -0.47 6.58
N SER A 34 10.82 -1.75 6.96
CA SER A 34 9.96 -2.79 6.38
C SER A 34 8.47 -2.53 6.66
N TRP A 35 8.13 -1.94 7.80
CA TRP A 35 6.74 -1.62 8.13
C TRP A 35 6.19 -0.49 7.24
N LEU A 36 7.01 0.53 6.93
CA LEU A 36 6.62 1.62 6.03
C LEU A 36 6.23 1.10 4.63
N TYR A 37 6.97 0.13 4.09
CA TYR A 37 6.64 -0.45 2.78
C TYR A 37 5.50 -1.47 2.84
N LYS A 38 5.58 -2.43 3.78
CA LYS A 38 4.66 -3.58 3.81
C LYS A 38 3.30 -3.25 4.42
N ALA A 39 3.27 -2.42 5.46
CA ALA A 39 2.03 -2.04 6.13
C ALA A 39 1.51 -0.71 5.59
N LEU A 40 2.28 0.37 5.73
CA LEU A 40 1.78 1.72 5.43
C LEU A 40 1.50 1.91 3.92
N ALA A 41 2.48 1.61 3.05
CA ALA A 41 2.25 1.59 1.61
C ALA A 41 1.53 0.30 1.14
N GLY A 42 1.57 -0.77 1.94
CA GLY A 42 0.82 -2.00 1.69
C GLY A 42 1.45 -2.96 0.69
N ILE A 43 2.71 -2.78 0.28
CA ILE A 43 3.33 -3.56 -0.81
C ILE A 43 3.87 -4.89 -0.26
N ASN A 44 3.24 -5.99 -0.65
CA ASN A 44 3.60 -7.34 -0.19
C ASN A 44 3.64 -8.35 -1.34
N LEU A 45 4.34 -9.46 -1.11
CA LEU A 45 4.11 -10.70 -1.86
C LEU A 45 2.79 -11.33 -1.39
N ALA A 46 2.00 -11.85 -2.32
CA ALA A 46 0.85 -12.66 -1.95
C ALA A 46 1.32 -13.96 -1.25
N PRO A 47 0.52 -14.52 -0.31
CA PRO A 47 0.88 -15.77 0.35
C PRO A 47 1.22 -16.88 -0.65
N GLY A 48 2.34 -17.58 -0.43
CA GLY A 48 2.82 -18.63 -1.33
C GLY A 48 3.41 -18.14 -2.66
N SER A 49 3.45 -16.83 -2.92
CA SER A 49 4.09 -16.28 -4.12
C SER A 49 5.59 -16.10 -3.94
N VAL A 50 6.31 -16.13 -5.05
CA VAL A 50 7.75 -15.91 -5.13
C VAL A 50 8.06 -14.88 -6.21
N GLY A 51 9.15 -14.12 -6.03
CA GLY A 51 9.65 -13.20 -7.05
C GLY A 51 8.63 -12.17 -7.55
N PHE A 52 7.66 -11.77 -6.72
CA PHE A 52 6.59 -10.82 -7.03
C PHE A 52 5.73 -11.22 -8.24
N GLU A 53 5.57 -12.52 -8.52
CA GLU A 53 4.62 -12.98 -9.53
C GLU A 53 3.18 -12.61 -9.17
N LYS A 54 2.83 -12.76 -7.88
CA LYS A 54 1.57 -12.33 -7.31
C LYS A 54 1.83 -11.34 -6.18
N ILE A 55 1.28 -10.15 -6.33
CA ILE A 55 1.48 -9.02 -5.44
C ILE A 55 0.22 -8.84 -4.60
N ARG A 56 0.39 -8.54 -3.33
CA ARG A 56 -0.71 -8.11 -2.46
C ARG A 56 -0.48 -6.66 -2.09
N ILE A 57 -1.35 -5.78 -2.56
CA ILE A 57 -1.39 -4.37 -2.19
C ILE A 57 -2.47 -4.18 -1.13
N ALA A 58 -2.08 -3.99 0.13
CA ALA A 58 -3.00 -3.89 1.26
C ALA A 58 -2.59 -2.76 2.23
N PRO A 59 -2.69 -1.49 1.81
CA PRO A 59 -2.27 -0.35 2.62
C PRO A 59 -3.06 -0.29 3.94
N GLN A 60 -2.32 -0.16 5.04
CA GLN A 60 -2.85 0.04 6.38
C GLN A 60 -2.98 1.54 6.65
N MET A 61 -4.10 2.12 6.25
CA MET A 61 -4.35 3.57 6.43
C MET A 61 -4.72 3.84 7.89
N VAL A 62 -3.73 4.24 8.68
CA VAL A 62 -3.89 4.55 10.09
C VAL A 62 -4.65 5.87 10.29
N ARG A 63 -5.26 6.02 11.47
CA ARG A 63 -6.19 7.12 11.80
C ARG A 63 -5.64 8.52 11.49
N ASP A 64 -4.38 8.77 11.82
CA ASP A 64 -3.79 10.11 11.81
C ASP A 64 -3.08 10.46 10.51
N LEU A 65 -3.07 9.54 9.53
CA LEU A 65 -2.51 9.76 8.21
C LEU A 65 -3.63 9.83 7.16
N HIS A 66 -3.57 10.89 6.35
CA HIS A 66 -4.48 11.14 5.24
C HIS A 66 -3.93 10.68 3.90
N HIS A 67 -2.63 10.44 3.80
CA HIS A 67 -1.99 9.90 2.60
C HIS A 67 -0.69 9.17 2.95
N ALA A 68 -0.28 8.27 2.07
CA ALA A 68 1.08 7.75 2.01
C ALA A 68 1.41 7.27 0.59
N ALA A 69 2.70 7.19 0.27
CA ALA A 69 3.17 6.65 -1.00
C ALA A 69 4.46 5.86 -0.77
N GLY A 70 4.62 4.77 -1.53
CA GLY A 70 5.84 3.97 -1.54
C GLY A 70 5.99 3.22 -2.86
N SER A 71 7.25 2.97 -3.23
CA SER A 71 7.61 2.18 -4.42
C SER A 71 8.83 1.34 -4.14
N THR A 72 8.92 0.17 -4.76
CA THR A 72 10.10 -0.69 -4.69
C THR A 72 10.38 -1.31 -6.05
N ARG A 73 11.68 -1.47 -6.38
CA ARG A 73 12.09 -2.21 -7.57
C ARG A 73 12.22 -3.68 -7.22
N THR A 74 11.43 -4.50 -7.88
CA THR A 74 11.45 -5.95 -7.78
C THR A 74 12.22 -6.56 -8.95
N VAL A 75 12.40 -7.88 -8.94
CA VAL A 75 12.97 -8.62 -10.07
C VAL A 75 12.11 -8.54 -11.34
N ARG A 76 10.83 -8.15 -11.24
CA ARG A 76 9.91 -7.99 -12.37
C ARG A 76 9.74 -6.54 -12.81
N GLY A 77 10.35 -5.59 -12.09
CA GLY A 77 10.19 -4.16 -12.33
C GLY A 77 9.64 -3.43 -11.11
N GLU A 78 9.22 -2.18 -11.33
CA GLU A 78 8.70 -1.31 -10.27
C GLU A 78 7.29 -1.73 -9.83
N VAL A 79 7.10 -1.80 -8.51
CA VAL A 79 5.79 -1.88 -7.86
C VAL A 79 5.61 -0.62 -7.04
N SER A 80 4.48 0.06 -7.18
CA SER A 80 4.16 1.22 -6.35
C SER A 80 2.74 1.16 -5.81
N SER A 81 2.55 1.81 -4.67
CA SER A 81 1.27 1.99 -4.02
C SER A 81 1.26 3.38 -3.38
N SER A 82 0.26 4.17 -3.74
CA SER A 82 -0.06 5.44 -3.10
C SER A 82 -1.53 5.44 -2.73
N TRP A 83 -1.85 6.04 -1.60
CA TRP A 83 -3.23 6.24 -1.21
C TRP A 83 -3.41 7.61 -0.58
N SER A 84 -4.63 8.11 -0.70
CA SER A 84 -5.13 9.25 0.05
C SER A 84 -6.57 8.98 0.49
N ARG A 85 -6.99 9.59 1.60
CA ARG A 85 -8.35 9.45 2.10
C ARG A 85 -8.84 10.71 2.78
N ASP A 86 -10.13 10.94 2.65
CA ASP A 86 -10.92 11.85 3.44
C ASP A 86 -12.14 11.11 4.00
N GLU A 87 -13.17 11.83 4.44
CA GLU A 87 -14.37 11.26 5.04
C GLU A 87 -15.28 10.53 4.03
N GLN A 88 -15.20 10.89 2.74
CA GLN A 88 -16.13 10.44 1.70
C GLN A 88 -15.45 9.62 0.61
N CYS A 89 -14.12 9.70 0.52
CA CYS A 89 -13.35 9.14 -0.57
C CYS A 89 -12.06 8.47 -0.08
N VAL A 90 -11.78 7.30 -0.63
CA VAL A 90 -10.46 6.64 -0.57
C VAL A 90 -9.94 6.51 -1.98
N GLN A 91 -8.79 7.11 -2.27
CA GLN A 91 -8.10 6.96 -3.53
C GLN A 91 -6.87 6.06 -3.35
N VAL A 92 -6.67 5.11 -4.28
CA VAL A 92 -5.53 4.20 -4.30
C VAL A 92 -4.98 4.12 -5.72
N ASP A 93 -3.72 4.54 -5.89
CA ASP A 93 -2.99 4.51 -7.14
C ASP A 93 -1.90 3.42 -7.07
N VAL A 94 -1.89 2.50 -8.03
CA VAL A 94 -0.96 1.37 -8.06
C VAL A 94 -0.30 1.18 -9.42
N VAL A 95 0.95 0.73 -9.38
CA VAL A 95 1.70 0.27 -10.55
C VAL A 95 2.10 -1.18 -10.34
N ILE A 96 1.66 -2.04 -11.25
CA ILE A 96 1.94 -3.48 -11.26
C ILE A 96 2.80 -3.79 -12.49
N PRO A 97 4.02 -4.35 -12.32
CA PRO A 97 4.92 -4.60 -13.43
C PRO A 97 4.42 -5.71 -14.35
N VAL A 98 4.89 -5.70 -15.60
CA VAL A 98 4.58 -6.74 -16.59
C VAL A 98 5.04 -8.12 -16.08
N GLY A 99 4.21 -9.14 -16.30
CA GLY A 99 4.47 -10.49 -15.81
C GLY A 99 4.16 -10.69 -14.33
N SER A 100 3.44 -9.74 -13.71
CA SER A 100 2.84 -9.86 -12.39
C SER A 100 1.32 -9.68 -12.44
N GLU A 101 0.64 -10.24 -11.44
CA GLU A 101 -0.75 -9.95 -11.10
C GLU A 101 -0.84 -9.42 -9.66
N ALA A 102 -1.92 -8.73 -9.32
CA ALA A 102 -2.08 -8.18 -7.98
C ALA A 102 -3.49 -8.34 -7.40
N GLU A 103 -3.52 -8.52 -6.09
CA GLU A 103 -4.67 -8.39 -5.22
C GLU A 103 -4.59 -7.05 -4.49
N VAL A 104 -5.44 -6.09 -4.87
CA VAL A 104 -5.54 -4.77 -4.23
C VAL A 104 -6.68 -4.79 -3.22
N ILE A 105 -6.37 -4.52 -1.96
CA ILE A 105 -7.35 -4.47 -0.87
C ILE A 105 -7.53 -3.01 -0.48
N ILE A 106 -8.73 -2.48 -0.74
CA ILE A 106 -9.10 -1.12 -0.38
C ILE A 106 -10.04 -1.18 0.83
N PRO A 107 -9.63 -0.65 2.00
CA PRO A 107 -10.51 -0.60 3.16
C PRO A 107 -11.70 0.34 2.90
N LYS A 108 -12.89 -0.06 3.34
CA LYS A 108 -14.09 0.77 3.19
C LYS A 108 -14.33 1.76 4.32
N PHE A 109 -13.66 1.58 5.45
CA PHE A 109 -13.95 2.30 6.70
C PHE A 109 -15.45 2.32 7.01
N ASN A 110 -16.01 3.50 7.26
CA ASN A 110 -17.40 3.71 7.59
C ASN A 110 -18.28 4.00 6.37
N LEU A 111 -17.72 3.97 5.15
CA LEU A 111 -18.49 4.26 3.94
C LEU A 111 -19.58 3.21 3.72
N GLU A 112 -20.74 3.71 3.29
CA GLU A 112 -21.88 2.94 2.81
C GLU A 112 -22.16 3.25 1.33
N ASN A 113 -23.08 2.51 0.70
CA ASN A 113 -23.48 2.70 -0.71
C ASN A 113 -22.33 2.86 -1.71
N ILE A 114 -21.29 2.04 -1.51
CA ILE A 114 -19.99 2.27 -2.14
C ILE A 114 -20.03 2.10 -3.66
N VAL A 115 -19.45 3.07 -4.35
CA VAL A 115 -19.09 3.03 -5.77
C VAL A 115 -17.56 3.00 -5.90
N ILE A 116 -17.05 2.09 -6.72
CA ILE A 116 -15.62 1.98 -7.05
C ILE A 116 -15.43 2.29 -8.52
N THR A 117 -14.56 3.24 -8.81
CA THR A 117 -14.17 3.59 -10.18
C THR A 117 -12.69 3.35 -10.41
N GLU A 118 -12.33 2.96 -11.63
CA GLU A 118 -10.98 3.05 -12.18
C GLU A 118 -11.00 4.17 -13.22
N GLY A 119 -10.29 5.28 -12.96
CA GLY A 119 -10.47 6.50 -13.74
C GLY A 119 -11.93 6.99 -13.69
N ASP A 120 -12.60 6.99 -14.84
CA ASP A 120 -14.02 7.35 -15.00
C ASP A 120 -14.94 6.13 -15.20
N GLN A 121 -14.39 4.92 -15.21
CA GLN A 121 -15.15 3.68 -15.42
C GLN A 121 -15.58 3.09 -14.09
N ILE A 122 -16.86 2.70 -13.99
CA ILE A 122 -17.38 2.03 -12.79
C ILE A 122 -16.93 0.58 -12.81
N ALA A 123 -16.21 0.17 -11.76
CA ALA A 123 -15.81 -1.21 -11.51
C ALA A 123 -16.75 -1.90 -10.50
N TRP A 124 -17.40 -1.14 -9.61
CA TRP A 124 -18.38 -1.66 -8.65
C TRP A 124 -19.42 -0.61 -8.29
N ASP A 125 -20.68 -1.03 -8.19
CA ASP A 125 -21.79 -0.23 -7.67
C ASP A 125 -22.79 -1.11 -6.87
N ALA A 126 -23.99 -0.61 -6.62
CA ALA A 126 -25.06 -1.33 -5.92
C ALA A 126 -25.47 -2.66 -6.59
N ARG A 127 -25.21 -2.83 -7.90
CA ARG A 127 -25.47 -4.06 -8.66
C ARG A 127 -24.30 -5.05 -8.59
N GLY A 128 -23.20 -4.69 -7.90
CA GLY A 128 -22.00 -5.48 -7.75
C GLY A 128 -20.92 -5.13 -8.78
N TYR A 129 -20.04 -6.09 -9.05
CA TYR A 129 -18.93 -5.95 -9.99
C TYR A 129 -19.44 -5.67 -11.42
N GLN A 130 -18.91 -4.61 -12.03
CA GLN A 130 -19.17 -4.25 -13.43
C GLN A 130 -17.97 -4.68 -14.28
N ALA A 131 -18.18 -5.69 -15.13
CA ALA A 131 -17.15 -6.17 -16.05
C ALA A 131 -16.92 -5.17 -17.20
N GLY A 132 -15.73 -5.20 -17.79
CA GLY A 132 -15.38 -4.41 -18.98
C GLY A 132 -14.27 -3.37 -18.75
N VAL A 133 -13.90 -3.10 -17.50
CA VAL A 133 -12.73 -2.27 -17.19
C VAL A 133 -11.45 -3.05 -17.48
N GLN A 134 -10.61 -2.53 -18.36
CA GLN A 134 -9.39 -3.19 -18.79
C GLN A 134 -8.46 -3.50 -17.61
N GLY A 135 -7.95 -4.72 -17.56
CA GLY A 135 -7.00 -5.16 -16.53
C GLY A 135 -7.61 -5.57 -15.20
N ILE A 136 -8.86 -5.18 -14.92
CA ILE A 136 -9.62 -5.67 -13.76
C ILE A 136 -10.25 -7.03 -14.10
N ARG A 137 -10.00 -8.02 -13.24
CA ARG A 137 -10.51 -9.39 -13.39
C ARG A 137 -11.72 -9.65 -12.51
N SER A 138 -11.69 -9.17 -11.28
CA SER A 138 -12.83 -9.22 -10.36
C SER A 138 -12.76 -8.09 -9.33
N VAL A 139 -13.92 -7.72 -8.82
CA VAL A 139 -14.08 -6.92 -7.60
C VAL A 139 -15.00 -7.70 -6.66
N GLU A 140 -14.53 -7.96 -5.45
CA GLU A 140 -15.20 -8.80 -4.47
C GLU A 140 -15.30 -8.05 -3.13
N LYS A 141 -16.42 -8.18 -2.42
CA LYS A 141 -16.52 -7.72 -1.04
C LYS A 141 -15.64 -8.61 -0.16
N ALA A 142 -14.79 -7.99 0.64
CA ALA A 142 -13.98 -8.64 1.66
C ALA A 142 -14.37 -8.14 3.05
N GLN A 143 -13.94 -8.82 4.11
CA GLN A 143 -14.33 -8.51 5.49
C GLN A 143 -14.07 -7.04 5.89
N ALA A 144 -12.99 -6.43 5.38
CA ALA A 144 -12.58 -5.06 5.73
C ALA A 144 -12.81 -4.02 4.61
N GLY A 145 -13.41 -4.40 3.46
CA GLY A 145 -13.54 -3.52 2.31
C GLY A 145 -13.71 -4.29 1.00
N PHE A 146 -12.88 -3.99 0.01
CA PHE A 146 -12.95 -4.60 -1.32
C PHE A 146 -11.62 -5.21 -1.73
N LEU A 147 -11.71 -6.39 -2.35
CA LEU A 147 -10.60 -7.07 -3.02
C LEU A 147 -10.78 -6.89 -4.53
N ILE A 148 -9.78 -6.28 -5.17
CA ILE A 148 -9.74 -6.07 -6.61
C ILE A 148 -8.59 -6.89 -7.19
N LYS A 149 -8.89 -7.83 -8.08
CA LYS A 149 -7.87 -8.61 -8.78
C LYS A 149 -7.53 -7.96 -10.11
N ILE A 150 -6.26 -7.64 -10.32
CA ILE A 150 -5.77 -6.93 -11.52
C ILE A 150 -4.56 -7.62 -12.15
N GLY A 151 -4.39 -7.39 -13.46
CA GLY A 151 -3.14 -7.69 -14.17
C GLY A 151 -2.09 -6.58 -14.00
N SER A 152 -0.99 -6.69 -14.76
CA SER A 152 -0.01 -5.62 -14.90
C SER A 152 -0.63 -4.33 -15.46
N GLY A 153 -0.14 -3.18 -15.03
CA GLY A 153 -0.64 -1.89 -15.51
C GLY A 153 -0.51 -0.79 -14.46
N ARG A 154 -1.08 0.36 -14.78
CA ARG A 154 -1.27 1.49 -13.86
C ARG A 154 -2.76 1.63 -13.64
N TYR A 155 -3.18 1.75 -12.39
CA TYR A 155 -4.59 1.82 -12.03
C TYR A 155 -4.80 2.94 -11.01
N SER A 156 -5.89 3.67 -11.15
CA SER A 156 -6.31 4.71 -10.19
C SER A 156 -7.71 4.39 -9.68
N PHE A 157 -7.77 3.77 -8.50
CA PHE A 157 -9.03 3.41 -7.86
C PHE A 157 -9.55 4.54 -6.99
N ARG A 158 -10.83 4.85 -7.13
CA ARG A 158 -11.55 5.74 -6.20
C ARG A 158 -12.73 4.99 -5.61
N LEU A 159 -12.74 4.89 -4.29
CA LEU A 159 -13.83 4.36 -3.47
C LEU A 159 -14.61 5.57 -2.94
N ARG A 160 -15.88 5.73 -3.33
CA ARG A 160 -16.76 6.78 -2.82
C ARG A 160 -17.99 6.17 -2.19
N GLY A 161 -18.49 6.79 -1.14
CA GLY A 161 -19.71 6.37 -0.45
C GLY A 161 -20.28 7.49 0.40
N ASP A 162 -21.43 7.20 0.99
CA ASP A 162 -22.13 8.08 1.93
C ASP A 162 -21.76 7.73 3.38
#